data_AF-A0A426QRM7-F1
#
_entry.id   AF-A0A426QRM7-F1
#
_cell.length_a   1.000
_cell.length_b   1.000
_cell.length_c   1.000
_cell.angle_alpha   90.00
_cell.angle_beta   90.00
_cell.angle_gamma   90.00
#
_symmetry.space_group_name_H-M   'P 1'
#
loop_
_entity.id
_entity.type
_entity.pdbx_description
1 polymer ?
#
loop_
_entity_poly.entity_id
_entity_poly.type
_entity_poly.pdbx_seq_one_letter_code
_entity_poly.pdbx_strand_id
1 'polypeptide(L)'
;MSEGYRDWAHPSGGLPEQAPEGLVDIYTAPWLVQRAGDASAPADEGSLAWLMVVAIALLLLAGWWLWRHRGDLRLWWALWQLERQSARVIDAAGERALQDEVIRAIGRWQHGGRAPWRERLAEPWSAWVREIDHARFGRQSVHSRPAPDSWRTAVVERLRAMRRALWRRPTA
;
A
#
# COMPACT_ATOMS: atom_id res chain seq x y z
N MET A 1 -15.31 -63.86 39.48
CA MET A 1 -14.55 -63.82 40.75
C MET A 1 -13.08 -63.87 40.38
N SER A 2 -12.39 -62.76 40.69
CA SER A 2 -10.93 -62.53 40.76
C SER A 2 -10.03 -63.28 39.77
N GLU A 3 -9.57 -62.54 38.76
CA GLU A 3 -8.35 -62.79 38.00
C GLU A 3 -7.16 -62.95 38.96
N GLY A 4 -6.48 -64.09 38.88
CA GLY A 4 -5.30 -64.40 39.67
C GLY A 4 -4.12 -63.51 39.25
N TYR A 5 -3.72 -62.63 40.16
CA TYR A 5 -2.50 -61.84 40.07
C TYR A 5 -1.30 -62.79 39.97
N ARG A 6 -0.63 -62.79 38.82
CA ARG A 6 0.56 -63.62 38.57
C ARG A 6 1.78 -62.77 38.91
N ASP A 7 2.35 -63.02 40.08
CA ASP A 7 3.60 -62.40 40.53
C ASP A 7 4.73 -62.75 39.55
N TRP A 8 5.18 -61.77 38.77
CA TRP A 8 6.48 -61.84 38.12
C TRP A 8 7.52 -61.50 39.18
N ALA A 9 8.13 -62.55 39.74
CA ALA A 9 9.22 -62.44 40.68
C ALA A 9 10.37 -61.64 40.05
N HIS A 10 10.55 -60.39 40.49
CA HIS A 10 11.79 -59.68 40.23
C HIS A 10 12.86 -60.26 41.16
N PRO A 11 14.05 -60.67 40.64
CA PRO A 11 15.14 -61.04 41.51
C PRO A 11 15.50 -59.84 42.38
N SER A 12 15.72 -60.08 43.67
CA SER A 12 16.14 -59.07 44.64
C SER A 12 17.40 -58.38 44.12
N GLY A 13 17.26 -57.13 43.67
CA GLY A 13 18.37 -56.32 43.19
C GLY A 13 19.43 -56.24 44.28
N GLY A 14 20.64 -56.67 43.94
CA GLY A 14 21.82 -56.50 44.80
C GLY A 14 22.13 -55.02 45.00
N LEU A 15 22.85 -54.74 46.09
CA LEU A 15 23.35 -53.40 46.42
C LEU A 15 24.20 -52.84 45.25
N PRO A 16 24.14 -51.50 45.01
CA PRO A 16 24.66 -50.84 43.81
C PRO A 16 26.19 -50.87 43.63
N GLU A 17 26.93 -51.56 44.51
CA GLU A 17 28.40 -51.58 44.51
C GLU A 17 29.01 -52.78 43.74
N GLN A 18 28.19 -53.65 43.13
CA GLN A 18 28.66 -54.83 42.38
C GLN A 18 28.54 -54.73 40.85
N ALA A 19 28.46 -53.53 40.28
CA ALA A 19 28.56 -53.37 38.83
C ALA A 19 30.05 -53.35 38.42
N PRO A 20 30.51 -54.19 37.46
CA PRO A 20 31.87 -54.13 36.97
C PRO A 20 32.15 -52.76 36.35
N GLU A 21 33.25 -52.12 36.78
CA GLU A 21 33.71 -50.84 36.24
C GLU A 21 33.98 -50.98 34.74
N GLY A 22 33.19 -50.29 33.92
CA GLY A 22 33.36 -50.27 32.46
C GLY A 22 32.11 -50.49 31.61
N LEU A 23 30.91 -50.55 32.21
CA LEU A 23 29.63 -50.65 31.47
C LEU A 23 28.65 -49.52 31.80
N VAL A 24 29.18 -48.31 32.04
CA VAL A 24 28.41 -47.08 31.87
C VAL A 24 28.58 -46.64 30.41
N ASP A 25 28.16 -47.51 29.49
CA ASP A 25 27.78 -47.05 28.15
C ASP A 25 26.48 -46.27 28.34
N ILE A 26 26.68 -44.96 28.47
CA ILE A 26 25.63 -43.95 28.45
C ILE A 26 24.89 -44.14 27.11
N TYR A 27 23.82 -44.94 27.12
CA TYR A 27 22.77 -44.88 26.11
C TYR A 27 22.00 -43.57 26.30
N THR A 28 22.69 -42.44 26.13
CA THR A 28 22.05 -41.18 25.78
C THR A 28 21.60 -41.36 24.34
N ALA A 29 20.38 -41.85 24.21
CA ALA A 29 19.61 -41.75 23.00
C ALA A 29 19.78 -40.34 22.38
N PRO A 30 20.21 -40.21 21.12
CA PRO A 30 20.44 -38.90 20.50
C PRO A 30 19.17 -38.04 20.42
N TRP A 31 17.99 -38.65 20.53
CA TRP A 31 16.70 -37.95 20.62
C TRP A 31 16.37 -37.38 22.01
N LEU A 32 17.09 -37.77 23.07
CA LEU A 32 16.90 -37.25 24.43
C LEU A 32 17.73 -35.97 24.67
N VAL A 33 18.91 -35.85 24.06
CA VAL A 33 19.72 -34.61 24.10
C VAL A 33 19.04 -33.47 23.34
N GLN A 34 18.20 -33.79 22.34
CA GLN A 34 17.50 -32.79 21.56
C GLN A 34 16.42 -32.05 22.36
N ARG A 35 15.92 -32.62 23.47
CA ARG A 35 14.87 -32.00 24.29
C ARG A 35 15.38 -31.10 25.43
N ALA A 36 16.67 -31.18 25.74
CA ALA A 36 17.33 -30.23 26.65
C ALA A 36 17.94 -29.03 25.90
N GLY A 37 18.08 -29.15 24.56
CA GLY A 37 18.53 -28.09 23.65
C GLY A 37 17.40 -27.23 23.08
N ASP A 38 16.15 -27.70 23.13
CA ASP A 38 14.96 -26.85 23.00
C ASP A 38 14.71 -26.07 24.30
N ALA A 39 15.78 -25.49 24.87
CA ALA A 39 15.64 -24.20 25.48
C ALA A 39 15.09 -23.32 24.36
N SER A 40 13.78 -23.10 24.39
CA SER A 40 13.13 -21.98 23.74
C SER A 40 14.13 -20.83 23.78
N ALA A 41 14.81 -20.59 22.65
CA ALA A 41 15.61 -19.38 22.51
C ALA A 41 14.65 -18.30 22.99
N PRO A 42 15.00 -17.52 24.04
CA PRO A 42 14.10 -16.49 24.50
C PRO A 42 13.72 -15.74 23.25
N ALA A 43 12.46 -15.85 22.83
CA ALA A 43 11.98 -15.11 21.68
C ALA A 43 12.17 -13.69 22.17
N ASP A 44 13.25 -13.07 21.70
CA ASP A 44 13.86 -11.92 22.34
C ASP A 44 12.74 -10.89 22.48
N GLU A 45 12.14 -10.81 23.67
CA GLU A 45 10.85 -10.14 23.85
C GLU A 45 11.02 -8.65 23.52
N GLY A 46 12.24 -8.14 23.74
CA GLY A 46 12.69 -6.84 23.28
C GLY A 46 12.71 -6.71 21.76
N SER A 47 13.06 -7.77 21.01
CA SER A 47 13.06 -7.82 19.54
C SER A 47 11.65 -7.67 18.94
N LEU A 48 10.67 -8.40 19.47
CA LEU A 48 9.29 -8.27 19.01
C LEU A 48 8.65 -6.95 19.48
N ALA A 49 8.96 -6.51 20.70
CA ALA A 49 8.45 -5.24 21.23
C ALA A 49 8.94 -4.03 20.40
N TRP A 50 10.22 -3.96 20.02
CA TRP A 50 10.69 -2.84 19.19
C TRP A 50 10.11 -2.90 17.78
N LEU A 51 9.95 -4.10 17.18
CA LEU A 51 9.30 -4.24 15.88
C LEU A 51 7.87 -3.72 15.91
N MET A 52 7.12 -4.01 16.99
CA MET A 52 5.77 -3.48 17.19
C MET A 52 5.77 -1.95 17.35
N VAL A 53 6.70 -1.41 18.13
CA VAL A 53 6.85 0.05 18.29
C VAL A 53 7.16 0.73 16.96
N VAL A 54 8.07 0.16 16.16
CA VAL A 54 8.41 0.68 14.83
C VAL A 54 7.23 0.54 13.87
N ALA A 55 6.51 -0.58 13.88
CA ALA A 55 5.32 -0.76 13.08
C ALA A 55 4.24 0.28 13.41
N ILE A 56 3.99 0.52 14.70
CA ILE A 56 3.04 1.55 15.15
C ILE A 56 3.52 2.94 14.73
N ALA A 57 4.79 3.27 14.90
CA ALA A 57 5.35 4.55 14.48
C ALA A 57 5.19 4.77 12.96
N LEU A 58 5.46 3.74 12.16
CA LEU A 58 5.26 3.79 10.70
C LEU A 58 3.78 3.96 10.32
N LEU A 59 2.86 3.29 11.02
CA LEU A 59 1.42 3.45 10.80
C LEU A 59 0.94 4.86 11.15
N LEU A 60 1.41 5.43 12.26
CA LEU A 60 1.10 6.81 12.64
C LEU A 60 1.66 7.80 11.63
N LEU A 61 2.90 7.60 11.18
CA LEU A 61 3.54 8.45 10.18
C LEU A 61 2.79 8.37 8.84
N ALA A 62 2.41 7.16 8.42
CA ALA A 62 1.61 6.93 7.22
C ALA A 62 0.21 7.56 7.33
N GLY A 63 -0.45 7.41 8.48
CA GLY A 63 -1.76 8.01 8.74
C GLY A 63 -1.71 9.54 8.72
N TRP A 64 -0.71 10.13 9.37
CA TRP A 64 -0.46 11.57 9.35
C TRP A 64 -0.17 12.08 7.93
N TRP A 65 0.70 11.38 7.18
CA TRP A 65 1.01 11.70 5.80
C TRP A 65 -0.24 11.63 4.91
N LEU A 66 -1.03 10.57 5.03
CA LEU A 66 -2.27 10.39 4.27
C LEU A 66 -3.29 11.49 4.58
N TRP A 67 -3.40 11.87 5.85
CA TRP A 67 -4.27 12.96 6.27
C TRP A 67 -3.80 14.31 5.72
N ARG A 68 -2.49 14.59 5.77
CA ARG A 68 -1.86 15.80 5.22
C ARG A 68 -2.11 15.91 3.71
N HIS A 69 -1.98 14.80 2.98
CA HIS A 69 -2.11 14.73 1.52
C HIS A 69 -3.48 14.27 1.03
N ARG A 70 -4.50 14.21 1.89
CA ARG A 70 -5.85 13.73 1.52
C ARG A 70 -6.46 14.47 0.34
N GLY A 71 -6.21 15.78 0.24
CA GLY A 71 -6.70 16.61 -0.87
C GLY A 71 -6.00 16.28 -2.18
N ASP A 72 -4.68 16.14 -2.12
CA ASP A 72 -3.84 15.78 -3.26
C ASP A 72 -4.17 14.37 -3.78
N LEU A 73 -4.34 13.40 -2.89
CA LEU A 73 -4.74 12.03 -3.24
C LEU A 73 -6.12 11.97 -3.89
N ARG A 74 -7.08 12.77 -3.44
CA ARG A 74 -8.40 12.86 -4.06
C ARG A 74 -8.32 13.40 -5.49
N LEU A 75 -7.52 14.46 -5.72
CA LEU A 75 -7.31 14.99 -7.06
C LEU A 75 -6.55 13.99 -7.94
N TRP A 76 -5.52 13.34 -7.40
CA TRP A 76 -4.76 12.30 -8.09
C TRP A 76 -5.67 11.16 -8.57
N TRP A 77 -6.55 10.69 -7.68
CA TRP A 77 -7.52 9.64 -7.99
C TRP A 77 -8.53 10.09 -9.04
N ALA A 78 -9.06 11.31 -8.92
CA ALA A 78 -9.97 11.88 -9.91
C ALA A 78 -9.32 11.97 -11.30
N LEU A 79 -8.09 12.47 -11.39
CA LEU A 79 -7.34 12.56 -12.65
C LEU A 79 -7.06 11.17 -13.25
N TRP A 80 -6.77 10.17 -12.41
CA TRP A 80 -6.59 8.79 -12.88
C TRP A 80 -7.89 8.16 -13.39
N GLN A 81 -9.02 8.40 -12.74
CA GLN A 81 -10.31 7.96 -13.24
C GLN A 81 -10.65 8.63 -14.58
N LEU A 82 -10.37 9.93 -14.71
CA LEU A 82 -10.57 10.66 -15.96
C LEU A 82 -9.63 10.17 -17.08
N GLU A 83 -8.39 9.79 -16.76
CA GLU A 83 -7.47 9.15 -17.71
C GLU A 83 -8.03 7.81 -18.21
N ARG A 84 -8.68 7.03 -17.35
CA ARG A 84 -9.33 5.78 -17.76
C ARG A 84 -10.60 6.03 -18.58
N GLN A 85 -11.34 7.09 -18.28
CA GLN A 85 -12.57 7.44 -18.98
C GLN A 85 -12.31 8.06 -20.35
N SER A 86 -11.20 8.80 -20.54
CA SER A 86 -10.86 9.43 -21.82
C SER A 86 -10.70 8.41 -22.96
N ALA A 87 -10.36 7.16 -22.64
CA ALA A 87 -10.31 6.07 -23.62
C ALA A 87 -11.69 5.74 -24.23
N ARG A 88 -12.78 6.05 -23.52
CA ARG A 88 -14.16 5.76 -23.94
C ARG A 88 -14.84 6.95 -24.60
N VAL A 89 -14.21 8.13 -24.57
CA VAL A 89 -14.76 9.34 -25.20
C VAL A 89 -14.45 9.30 -26.70
N ILE A 90 -15.50 9.51 -27.51
CA ILE A 90 -15.45 9.42 -28.98
C ILE A 90 -16.04 10.70 -29.62
N ASP A 91 -16.88 11.44 -28.89
CA ASP A 91 -17.67 12.56 -29.39
C ASP A 91 -17.36 13.90 -28.71
N ALA A 92 -17.84 15.00 -29.31
CA ALA A 92 -17.65 16.35 -28.78
C ALA A 92 -18.36 16.60 -27.45
N ALA A 93 -19.49 15.95 -27.21
CA ALA A 93 -20.22 16.08 -25.96
C ALA A 93 -19.45 15.42 -24.80
N GLY A 94 -18.92 14.21 -25.02
CA GLY A 94 -18.07 13.53 -24.04
C GLY A 94 -16.77 14.28 -23.76
N GLU A 95 -16.18 14.92 -24.76
CA GLU A 95 -15.00 15.78 -24.58
C GLU A 95 -15.28 16.96 -23.64
N ARG A 96 -16.37 17.71 -23.89
CA ARG A 96 -16.77 18.82 -23.01
C ARG A 96 -17.07 18.33 -21.60
N ALA A 97 -17.75 17.20 -21.46
CA ALA A 97 -18.04 16.61 -20.15
C ALA A 97 -16.76 16.23 -19.40
N LEU A 98 -15.76 15.69 -20.10
CA LEU A 98 -14.47 15.36 -19.50
C LEU A 98 -13.71 16.62 -19.07
N GLN A 99 -13.70 17.65 -19.90
CA GLN A 99 -13.10 18.96 -19.59
C GLN A 99 -13.78 19.62 -18.37
N ASP A 100 -15.11 19.59 -18.31
CA ASP A 100 -15.89 20.07 -17.16
C ASP A 100 -15.53 19.34 -15.87
N GLU A 101 -15.40 18.02 -15.93
CA GLU A 101 -15.09 17.21 -14.75
C GLU A 101 -13.65 17.43 -14.26
N VAL A 102 -12.69 17.65 -15.18
CA VAL A 102 -11.32 18.09 -14.82
C VAL A 102 -11.36 19.42 -14.07
N ILE A 103 -12.08 20.42 -14.59
CA ILE A 103 -12.20 21.74 -13.94
C ILE A 103 -12.87 21.62 -12.57
N ARG A 104 -13.92 20.81 -12.45
CA ARG A 104 -14.58 20.53 -11.16
C ARG A 104 -13.65 19.81 -10.18
N ALA A 105 -12.83 18.88 -10.63
CA ALA A 105 -11.85 18.19 -9.78
C ALA A 105 -10.81 19.18 -9.24
N ILE A 106 -10.27 20.06 -10.09
CA ILE A 106 -9.33 21.10 -9.68
C ILE A 106 -9.99 22.10 -8.72
N GLY A 107 -11.22 22.53 -9.01
CA GLY A 107 -11.99 23.43 -8.14
C GLY A 107 -12.30 22.81 -6.77
N ARG A 108 -12.60 21.50 -6.71
CA ARG A 108 -12.75 20.74 -5.46
C ARG A 108 -11.47 20.70 -4.66
N TRP A 109 -10.34 20.47 -5.32
CA TRP A 109 -9.04 20.42 -4.67
C TRP A 109 -8.59 21.78 -4.12
N GLN A 110 -8.81 22.86 -4.87
CA GLN A 110 -8.38 24.21 -4.47
C GLN A 110 -9.33 24.84 -3.43
N HIS A 111 -10.65 24.67 -3.61
CA HIS A 111 -11.67 25.47 -2.92
C HIS A 111 -12.86 24.67 -2.40
N GLY A 112 -12.75 23.34 -2.31
CA GLY A 112 -13.82 22.50 -1.74
C GLY A 112 -15.08 22.39 -2.61
N GLY A 113 -15.02 22.76 -3.89
CA GLY A 113 -16.09 22.49 -4.86
C GLY A 113 -16.59 23.71 -5.64
N ARG A 114 -15.96 24.86 -5.46
CA ARG A 114 -16.21 26.05 -6.28
C ARG A 114 -15.31 26.07 -7.51
N ALA A 115 -15.70 26.82 -8.54
CA ALA A 115 -14.88 27.00 -9.73
C ALA A 115 -13.47 27.50 -9.36
N PRO A 116 -12.40 26.98 -9.98
CA PRO A 116 -11.03 27.33 -9.63
C PRO A 116 -10.74 28.80 -9.96
N TRP A 117 -10.11 29.52 -9.02
CA TRP A 117 -9.67 30.89 -9.24
C TRP A 117 -8.34 30.83 -9.99
N ARG A 118 -8.40 31.06 -11.31
CA ARG A 118 -7.26 30.88 -12.22
C ARG A 118 -6.02 31.67 -11.80
N GLU A 119 -6.22 32.87 -11.29
CA GLU A 119 -5.16 33.78 -10.85
C GLU A 119 -4.46 33.32 -9.56
N ARG A 120 -5.11 32.44 -8.78
CA ARG A 120 -4.56 31.88 -7.55
C ARG A 120 -3.91 30.51 -7.75
N LEU A 121 -4.02 29.93 -8.95
CA LEU A 121 -3.33 28.70 -9.29
C LEU A 121 -1.90 29.04 -9.68
N ALA A 122 -0.93 28.42 -9.01
CA ALA A 122 0.46 28.47 -9.46
C ALA A 122 0.60 27.70 -10.79
N GLU A 123 1.54 28.15 -11.63
CA GLU A 123 1.96 27.37 -12.79
C GLU A 123 2.45 25.96 -12.36
N PRO A 124 2.16 24.90 -13.12
CA PRO A 124 1.52 24.88 -14.45
C PRO A 124 -0.03 24.84 -14.43
N TRP A 125 -0.67 24.90 -13.26
CA TRP A 125 -2.12 24.64 -13.12
C TRP A 125 -2.99 25.73 -13.73
N SER A 126 -2.59 27.00 -13.61
CA SER A 126 -3.24 28.15 -14.24
C SER A 126 -3.26 28.04 -15.76
N ALA A 127 -2.12 27.68 -16.38
CA ALA A 127 -2.03 27.48 -17.83
C ALA A 127 -2.95 26.37 -18.31
N TRP A 128 -2.99 25.23 -17.61
CA TRP A 128 -3.86 24.12 -17.98
C TRP A 128 -5.35 24.46 -17.90
N VAL A 129 -5.78 25.16 -16.85
CA VAL A 129 -7.17 25.61 -16.73
C VAL A 129 -7.53 26.58 -17.86
N ARG A 130 -6.64 27.52 -18.20
CA ARG A 130 -6.85 28.46 -19.32
C ARG A 130 -6.98 27.74 -20.65
N GLU A 131 -6.14 26.74 -20.89
CA GLU A 131 -6.17 25.94 -22.11
C GLU A 131 -7.47 25.12 -22.22
N ILE A 132 -7.88 24.46 -21.13
CA ILE A 132 -9.15 23.71 -21.09
C ILE A 132 -10.33 24.65 -21.36
N ASP A 133 -10.36 25.82 -20.73
CA ASP A 133 -11.44 26.77 -20.96
C ASP A 133 -11.40 27.38 -22.38
N HIS A 134 -10.22 27.55 -22.97
CA HIS A 134 -10.10 27.88 -24.40
C HIS A 134 -10.65 26.77 -25.30
N ALA A 135 -10.45 25.50 -24.96
CA ALA A 135 -11.03 24.39 -25.72
C ALA A 135 -12.56 24.32 -25.56
N ARG A 136 -13.09 24.64 -24.37
CA ARG A 136 -14.53 24.63 -24.06
C ARG A 136 -15.30 25.76 -24.74
N PHE A 137 -14.76 26.97 -24.68
CA PHE A 137 -15.45 28.20 -25.11
C PHE A 137 -14.87 28.83 -26.38
N GLY A 138 -13.65 28.44 -26.76
CA GLY A 138 -13.04 28.86 -28.02
C GLY A 138 -13.80 28.23 -29.18
N ARG A 139 -14.15 29.06 -30.16
CA ARG A 139 -14.76 28.64 -31.42
C ARG A 139 -13.75 27.84 -32.25
N GLN A 140 -13.45 26.60 -31.87
CA GLN A 140 -12.85 25.66 -32.80
C GLN A 140 -13.91 25.32 -33.83
N SER A 141 -13.76 25.85 -35.03
CA SER A 141 -14.50 25.43 -36.21
C SER A 141 -14.38 23.91 -36.32
N VAL A 142 -15.52 23.23 -36.46
CA VAL A 142 -15.66 21.77 -36.63
C VAL A 142 -14.70 21.19 -37.69
N HIS A 143 -14.22 22.04 -38.59
CA HIS A 143 -13.32 21.73 -39.71
C HIS A 143 -11.83 21.65 -39.36
N SER A 144 -11.42 22.00 -38.14
CA SER A 144 -10.00 21.99 -37.72
C SER A 144 -9.70 20.92 -36.68
N ARG A 145 -10.59 19.93 -36.55
CA ARG A 145 -10.47 18.91 -35.51
C ARG A 145 -9.36 17.93 -35.86
N PRO A 146 -8.33 17.77 -35.00
CA PRO A 146 -7.34 16.72 -35.20
C PRO A 146 -8.04 15.34 -35.17
N ALA A 147 -7.43 14.35 -35.83
CA ALA A 147 -7.95 12.99 -35.88
C ALA A 147 -8.30 12.46 -34.46
N PRO A 148 -9.33 11.62 -34.31
CA PRO A 148 -9.82 11.17 -32.99
C PRO A 148 -8.72 10.60 -32.08
N ASP A 149 -7.75 9.90 -32.68
CA ASP A 149 -6.66 9.25 -31.94
C ASP A 149 -5.57 10.24 -31.48
N SER A 150 -5.29 11.30 -32.23
CA SER A 150 -4.30 12.31 -31.83
C SER A 150 -4.82 13.20 -30.71
N TRP A 151 -6.13 13.50 -30.71
CA TRP A 151 -6.79 14.16 -29.60
C TRP A 151 -6.74 13.32 -28.31
N ARG A 152 -7.10 12.04 -28.40
CA ARG A 152 -7.14 11.13 -27.24
C ARG A 152 -5.77 11.05 -26.56
N THR A 153 -4.72 10.92 -27.37
CA THR A 153 -3.34 10.84 -26.89
C THR A 153 -2.93 12.14 -26.18
N ALA A 154 -3.24 13.31 -26.76
CA ALA A 154 -2.95 14.60 -26.15
C ALA A 154 -3.66 14.81 -24.80
N VAL A 155 -4.94 14.42 -24.68
CA VAL A 155 -5.69 14.52 -23.42
C VAL A 155 -5.11 13.59 -22.35
N VAL A 156 -4.79 12.34 -22.70
CA VAL A 156 -4.18 11.38 -21.77
C VAL A 156 -2.81 11.88 -21.29
N GLU A 157 -1.98 12.37 -22.20
CA GLU A 157 -0.67 12.96 -21.85
C GLU A 157 -0.82 14.17 -20.93
N ARG A 158 -1.82 15.02 -21.19
CA ARG A 158 -2.14 16.17 -20.33
C ARG A 158 -2.54 15.73 -18.93
N LEU A 159 -3.48 14.78 -18.80
CA LEU A 159 -3.91 14.24 -17.50
C LEU A 159 -2.74 13.60 -16.74
N ARG A 160 -1.85 12.89 -17.45
CA ARG A 160 -0.62 12.34 -16.87
C ARG A 160 0.36 13.41 -16.41
N ALA A 161 0.50 14.50 -17.17
CA ALA A 161 1.34 15.63 -16.78
C ALA A 161 0.79 16.32 -15.51
N MET A 162 -0.53 16.54 -15.45
CA MET A 162 -1.22 17.09 -14.28
C MET A 162 -0.99 16.25 -13.03
N ARG A 163 -1.17 14.93 -13.17
CA ARG A 163 -0.97 13.99 -12.08
C ARG A 163 0.48 13.95 -11.59
N ARG A 164 1.47 14.09 -12.49
CA ARG A 164 2.88 14.18 -12.11
C ARG A 164 3.22 15.49 -11.41
N ALA A 165 2.67 16.61 -11.86
CA ALA A 165 2.93 17.92 -11.27
C ALA A 165 2.36 18.07 -9.86
N LEU A 166 1.30 17.32 -9.52
CA LEU A 166 0.71 17.30 -8.19
C LEU A 166 1.72 16.97 -7.09
N TRP A 167 2.64 16.05 -7.37
CA TRP A 167 3.69 15.61 -6.44
C TRP A 167 5.00 16.39 -6.57
N ARG A 168 5.13 17.25 -7.58
CA ARG A 168 6.31 18.09 -7.82
C ARG A 168 6.21 19.48 -7.21
N ARG A 169 5.14 19.78 -6.47
CA ARG A 169 5.01 21.06 -5.79
C ARG A 169 6.19 21.22 -4.83
N PRO A 170 7.04 22.27 -4.98
CA PRO A 170 7.93 22.63 -3.90
C PRO A 170 7.02 22.96 -2.71
N THR A 171 7.28 22.31 -1.58
CA THR A 171 6.72 22.71 -0.30
C THR A 171 7.15 24.15 -0.06
N ALA A 172 6.23 25.08 -0.29
CA ALA A 172 6.39 26.48 0.09
C ALA A 172 6.35 26.63 1.60
#